data_AF-A0A9D2IC23-F1
#
_entry.id   AF-A0A9D2IC23-F1
#
_cell.length_a   1.000
_cell.length_b   1.000
_cell.length_c   1.000
_cell.angle_alpha   90.00
_cell.angle_beta   90.00
_cell.angle_gamma   90.00
#
_symmetry.space_group_name_H-M   'P 1'
#
loop_
_entity.id
_entity.type
_entity.pdbx_description
1 polymer ?
#
loop_
_entity_poly.entity_id
_entity_poly.type
_entity_poly.pdbx_seq_one_letter_code
_entity_poly.pdbx_strand_id
1 'polypeptide(L)'
;MKILFIGDSITDAGRDRSVPSDLGDGYVSLLAEKLRPLYEDKEFTFANRGVTGNRIADIAARLDECLAEKADVVVLLAGVNDVWHKYTDGADFDAQKFAECYAAVAEKIKASGAKLVIAEPFLLDVPDKKRMRREFNEVVAAVKAAAQKYADAYIALDEIFAGVSQAVSVSAYSPDGIHPTHRAARLIADNLIKKIRPFID
;
A
#
# COMPACT_ATOMS: atom_id res chain seq x y z
N MET A 1 -6.44 19.49 -2.80
CA MET A 1 -6.24 18.10 -3.27
C MET A 1 -6.31 17.12 -2.11
N LYS A 2 -7.21 16.15 -2.16
CA LYS A 2 -7.40 15.11 -1.15
C LYS A 2 -6.75 13.79 -1.60
N ILE A 3 -5.89 13.24 -0.75
CA ILE A 3 -5.18 11.97 -0.99
C ILE A 3 -5.60 10.97 0.09
N LEU A 4 -6.20 9.86 -0.35
CA LEU A 4 -6.68 8.79 0.51
C LEU A 4 -5.76 7.57 0.41
N PHE A 5 -5.34 7.03 1.54
CA PHE A 5 -4.52 5.83 1.63
C PHE A 5 -5.37 4.67 2.17
N ILE A 6 -5.45 3.59 1.40
CA ILE A 6 -6.17 2.36 1.76
C ILE A 6 -5.16 1.22 1.79
N GLY A 7 -5.22 0.40 2.83
CA GLY A 7 -4.30 -0.73 2.95
C GLY A 7 -4.41 -1.44 4.29
N ASP A 8 -3.33 -2.12 4.63
CA ASP A 8 -3.21 -2.97 5.81
C ASP A 8 -2.41 -2.29 6.94
N SER A 9 -1.65 -3.07 7.73
CA SER A 9 -0.81 -2.57 8.83
C SER A 9 0.29 -1.62 8.36
N ILE A 10 0.81 -1.81 7.14
CA ILE A 10 1.85 -0.94 6.56
C ILE A 10 1.30 0.47 6.35
N THR A 11 0.03 0.56 5.94
CA THR A 11 -0.68 1.82 5.76
C THR A 11 -1.19 2.37 7.09
N ASP A 12 -1.76 1.53 7.96
CA ASP A 12 -2.30 1.90 9.27
C ASP A 12 -1.23 2.61 10.12
N ALA A 13 -0.06 1.98 10.26
CA ALA A 13 1.10 2.50 10.98
C ALA A 13 0.78 3.03 12.39
N GLY A 14 -0.20 2.44 13.07
CA GLY A 14 -0.55 2.78 14.45
C GLY A 14 -1.35 4.06 14.61
N ARG A 15 -2.03 4.54 13.55
CA ARG A 15 -2.90 5.72 13.63
C ARG A 15 -3.99 5.54 14.68
N ASP A 16 -4.33 6.61 15.40
CA ASP A 16 -5.53 6.64 16.23
C ASP A 16 -6.78 6.71 15.33
N ARG A 17 -7.51 5.59 15.27
CA ARG A 17 -8.73 5.47 14.44
C ARG A 17 -9.88 6.34 14.94
N SER A 18 -9.84 6.81 16.18
CA SER A 18 -10.82 7.76 16.74
C SER A 18 -10.57 9.19 16.28
N VAL A 19 -9.38 9.49 15.75
CA VAL A 19 -8.98 10.79 15.22
C VAL A 19 -8.89 10.70 13.68
N PRO A 20 -9.89 11.17 12.91
CA PRO A 20 -9.94 10.96 11.46
C PRO A 20 -8.74 11.52 10.67
N SER A 21 -8.04 12.51 11.23
CA SER A 21 -6.86 13.16 10.67
C SER A 21 -5.53 12.53 11.07
N ASP A 22 -5.53 11.55 11.97
CA ASP A 22 -4.30 10.84 12.34
C ASP A 22 -3.83 9.97 11.16
N LEU A 23 -2.55 10.12 10.83
CA LEU A 23 -1.89 9.46 9.71
C LEU A 23 -0.99 8.30 10.15
N GLY A 24 -0.83 8.06 11.45
CA GLY A 24 0.09 7.07 12.00
C GLY A 24 1.56 7.47 11.87
N ASP A 25 2.46 6.57 12.27
CA ASP A 25 3.91 6.75 12.21
C ASP A 25 4.51 5.86 11.11
N GLY A 26 4.28 6.24 9.86
CA GLY A 26 4.64 5.42 8.71
C GLY A 26 4.79 6.22 7.42
N TYR A 27 4.68 5.55 6.28
CA TYR A 27 4.92 6.20 5.00
C TYR A 27 3.88 7.29 4.68
N VAL A 28 2.67 7.20 5.25
CA VAL A 28 1.58 8.15 5.02
C VAL A 28 1.89 9.50 5.67
N SER A 29 2.28 9.53 6.94
CA SER A 29 2.67 10.75 7.64
C SER A 29 3.94 11.35 7.03
N LEU A 30 4.95 10.53 6.73
CA LEU A 30 6.17 11.00 6.07
C LEU A 30 5.90 11.61 4.69
N LEU A 31 5.00 11.02 3.92
CA LEU A 31 4.58 11.59 2.64
C LEU A 31 3.91 12.95 2.85
N ALA A 32 2.98 13.05 3.79
CA ALA A 32 2.28 14.30 4.07
C ALA A 32 3.25 15.42 4.51
N GLU A 33 4.21 15.11 5.36
CA GLU A 33 5.26 16.04 5.82
C GLU A 33 6.16 16.51 4.68
N LYS A 34 6.52 15.61 3.76
CA LYS A 34 7.41 15.91 2.64
C LYS A 34 6.70 16.62 1.49
N LEU A 35 5.43 16.30 1.24
CA LEU A 35 4.72 16.79 0.06
C LEU A 35 4.27 18.24 0.23
N ARG A 36 3.77 18.61 1.41
CA ARG A 36 3.28 19.98 1.70
C ARG A 36 4.30 21.08 1.35
N PRO A 37 5.57 21.05 1.84
CA PRO A 37 6.53 22.12 1.55
C PRO A 37 7.00 22.16 0.09
N LEU A 38 6.71 21.13 -0.72
CA LEU A 38 7.04 21.14 -2.14
C LEU A 38 6.03 21.93 -2.99
N TYR A 39 4.83 22.19 -2.44
CA TYR A 39 3.74 22.90 -3.12
C TYR A 39 2.99 23.78 -2.11
N GLU A 40 3.65 24.85 -1.64
CA GLU A 40 3.13 25.74 -0.61
C GLU A 40 1.83 26.47 -1.02
N ASP A 41 1.57 26.57 -2.32
CA ASP A 41 0.38 27.17 -2.92
C ASP A 41 -0.81 26.20 -3.04
N LYS A 42 -0.62 24.92 -2.70
CA LYS A 42 -1.65 23.88 -2.80
C LYS A 42 -2.11 23.44 -1.42
N GLU A 43 -3.42 23.43 -1.21
CA GLU A 43 -4.01 22.82 -0.02
C GLU A 43 -4.11 21.30 -0.18
N PHE A 44 -3.47 20.56 0.73
CA PHE A 44 -3.57 19.10 0.79
C PHE A 44 -4.35 18.62 2.02
N THR A 45 -5.24 17.66 1.77
CA THR A 45 -5.89 16.86 2.81
C THR A 45 -5.44 15.41 2.65
N PHE A 46 -4.96 14.80 3.73
CA PHE A 46 -4.54 13.40 3.73
C PHE A 46 -5.48 12.60 4.63
N ALA A 47 -5.89 11.43 4.17
CA ALA A 47 -6.73 10.51 4.94
C ALA A 47 -6.09 9.14 4.95
N ASN A 48 -5.80 8.61 6.15
CA ASN A 48 -5.32 7.26 6.32
C ASN A 48 -6.49 6.34 6.71
N ARG A 49 -6.77 5.33 5.86
CA ARG A 49 -7.77 4.27 6.09
C ARG A 49 -7.11 2.89 6.04
N GLY A 50 -5.83 2.80 6.37
CA GLY A 50 -5.18 1.54 6.70
C GLY A 50 -5.83 0.89 7.92
N VAL A 51 -5.90 -0.45 7.90
CA VAL A 51 -6.35 -1.26 9.03
C VAL A 51 -5.45 -2.48 9.17
N THR A 52 -4.78 -2.59 10.30
CA THR A 52 -3.91 -3.73 10.63
C THR A 52 -4.57 -5.08 10.38
N GLY A 53 -3.83 -5.98 9.71
CA GLY A 53 -4.28 -7.34 9.40
C GLY A 53 -5.28 -7.45 8.23
N ASN A 54 -5.68 -6.34 7.59
CA ASN A 54 -6.57 -6.44 6.44
C ASN A 54 -5.93 -7.20 5.27
N ARG A 55 -6.70 -8.13 4.71
CA ARG A 55 -6.53 -8.73 3.39
C ARG A 55 -7.31 -7.93 2.34
N ILE A 56 -7.14 -8.27 1.07
CA ILE A 56 -7.87 -7.55 0.01
C ILE A 56 -9.40 -7.68 0.15
N ALA A 57 -9.89 -8.82 0.64
CA ALA A 57 -11.32 -9.04 0.89
C ALA A 57 -11.87 -8.14 2.01
N ASP A 58 -11.07 -7.88 3.05
CA ASP A 58 -11.46 -6.99 4.14
C ASP A 58 -11.53 -5.53 3.67
N ILE A 59 -10.61 -5.14 2.78
CA ILE A 59 -10.64 -3.83 2.12
C ILE A 59 -11.89 -3.72 1.23
N ALA A 60 -12.19 -4.75 0.44
CA ALA A 60 -13.36 -4.77 -0.43
C ALA A 60 -14.67 -4.57 0.35
N ALA A 61 -14.79 -5.19 1.53
CA ALA A 61 -15.96 -5.09 2.39
C ALA A 61 -16.27 -3.67 2.89
N ARG A 62 -15.24 -2.82 3.02
CA ARG A 62 -15.36 -1.43 3.51
C ARG A 62 -15.02 -0.37 2.46
N LEU A 63 -14.90 -0.78 1.20
CA LEU A 63 -14.42 0.10 0.14
C LEU A 63 -15.37 1.25 -0.13
N ASP A 64 -16.68 1.02 -0.07
CA ASP A 64 -17.69 2.08 -0.28
C ASP A 64 -17.58 3.20 0.75
N GLU A 65 -17.35 2.85 2.02
CA GLU A 65 -17.14 3.82 3.10
C GLU A 65 -15.89 4.66 2.84
N CYS A 66 -14.81 4.04 2.35
CA CYS A 66 -13.58 4.74 1.99
C CYS A 66 -13.81 5.67 0.78
N LEU A 67 -14.53 5.22 -0.25
CA LEU A 67 -14.77 6.00 -1.47
C LEU A 67 -15.78 7.14 -1.27
N ALA A 68 -16.65 7.06 -0.26
CA ALA A 68 -17.55 8.15 0.13
C ALA A 68 -16.80 9.46 0.46
N GLU A 69 -15.50 9.36 0.77
CA GLU A 69 -14.61 10.49 1.01
C GLU A 69 -14.27 11.33 -0.22
N LYS A 70 -14.57 10.85 -1.43
CA LYS A 70 -14.38 11.55 -2.71
C LYS A 70 -12.98 12.14 -2.86
N ALA A 71 -11.96 11.30 -2.64
CA ALA A 71 -10.56 11.72 -2.80
C ALA A 71 -10.20 11.92 -4.27
N ASP A 72 -9.28 12.86 -4.53
CA ASP A 72 -8.73 13.11 -5.87
C ASP A 72 -7.76 12.00 -6.26
N VAL A 73 -6.98 11.50 -5.28
CA VAL A 73 -6.05 10.38 -5.43
C VAL A 73 -6.33 9.33 -4.37
N VAL A 74 -6.34 8.06 -4.78
CA VAL A 74 -6.36 6.91 -3.88
C VAL A 74 -5.07 6.12 -4.06
N VAL A 75 -4.37 5.88 -2.95
CA VAL A 75 -3.20 5.00 -2.89
C VAL A 75 -3.64 3.67 -2.26
N LEU A 76 -3.46 2.58 -3.00
CA LEU A 76 -3.72 1.23 -2.54
C LEU A 76 -2.40 0.48 -2.31
N LEU A 77 -2.18 0.00 -1.09
CA LEU A 77 -1.08 -0.90 -0.70
C LEU A 77 -1.65 -2.04 0.14
N ALA A 78 -1.78 -3.22 -0.45
CA ALA A 78 -2.34 -4.40 0.20
C ALA A 78 -1.93 -5.69 -0.54
N GLY A 79 -1.98 -6.81 0.17
CA GLY A 79 -1.80 -8.16 -0.39
C GLY A 79 -0.84 -9.04 0.40
N VAL A 80 -0.03 -8.47 1.30
CA VAL A 80 0.92 -9.27 2.10
C VAL A 80 0.19 -10.19 3.09
N ASN A 81 -0.90 -9.72 3.70
CA ASN A 81 -1.69 -10.50 4.65
C ASN A 81 -2.45 -11.67 4.00
N ASP A 82 -2.80 -11.55 2.73
CA ASP A 82 -3.47 -12.61 1.98
C ASP A 82 -2.62 -13.89 1.94
N VAL A 83 -1.29 -13.73 1.92
CA VAL A 83 -0.36 -14.86 2.05
C VAL A 83 0.07 -15.05 3.49
N TRP A 84 0.39 -13.99 4.24
CA TRP A 84 0.97 -14.12 5.57
C TRP A 84 0.07 -14.85 6.56
N HIS A 85 -1.25 -14.59 6.53
CA HIS A 85 -2.22 -15.22 7.44
C HIS A 85 -2.23 -16.75 7.30
N LYS A 86 -2.08 -17.29 6.08
CA LYS A 86 -1.91 -18.74 5.85
C LYS A 86 -0.82 -19.37 6.72
N TYR A 87 0.24 -18.62 7.00
CA TYR A 87 1.40 -19.10 7.74
C TYR A 87 1.41 -18.73 9.23
N THR A 88 0.47 -17.89 9.68
CA THR A 88 0.35 -17.46 11.07
C THR A 88 -0.89 -18.01 11.77
N ASP A 89 -2.04 -18.08 11.09
CA ASP A 89 -3.31 -18.54 11.64
C ASP A 89 -3.96 -19.68 10.82
N GLY A 90 -3.37 -20.06 9.70
CA GLY A 90 -3.85 -21.16 8.86
C GLY A 90 -4.97 -20.76 7.90
N ALA A 91 -5.18 -19.47 7.64
CA ALA A 91 -6.13 -19.01 6.64
C ALA A 91 -5.84 -19.56 5.23
N ASP A 92 -6.89 -19.83 4.46
CA ASP A 92 -6.74 -20.23 3.06
C ASP A 92 -6.24 -19.06 2.20
N PHE A 93 -5.33 -19.37 1.28
CA PHE A 93 -4.92 -18.48 0.19
C PHE A 93 -5.25 -19.15 -1.16
N ASP A 94 -6.05 -18.46 -1.94
CA ASP A 94 -6.45 -18.84 -3.30
C ASP A 94 -6.07 -17.67 -4.22
N ALA A 95 -5.05 -17.89 -5.05
CA ALA A 95 -4.49 -16.84 -5.89
C ALA A 95 -5.48 -16.30 -6.92
N GLN A 96 -6.40 -17.15 -7.41
CA GLN A 96 -7.41 -16.72 -8.37
C GLN A 96 -8.42 -15.80 -7.68
N LYS A 97 -8.94 -16.19 -6.51
CA LYS A 97 -9.86 -15.34 -5.73
C LYS A 97 -9.22 -14.03 -5.30
N PHE A 98 -7.94 -14.09 -4.91
CA PHE A 98 -7.16 -12.88 -4.61
C PHE A 98 -7.11 -11.95 -5.83
N ALA A 99 -6.74 -12.47 -7.01
CA ALA A 99 -6.62 -11.68 -8.23
C ALA A 99 -7.95 -11.06 -8.66
N GLU A 100 -9.04 -11.82 -8.62
CA GLU A 100 -10.39 -11.35 -8.93
C GLU A 100 -10.83 -10.25 -7.96
N CYS A 101 -10.62 -10.44 -6.65
CA CYS A 101 -10.97 -9.46 -5.64
C CYS A 101 -10.14 -8.17 -5.76
N TYR A 102 -8.82 -8.29 -5.97
CA TYR A 102 -7.94 -7.13 -6.14
C TYR A 102 -8.30 -6.33 -7.40
N ALA A 103 -8.58 -7.01 -8.52
CA ALA A 103 -9.04 -6.37 -9.74
C ALA A 103 -10.36 -5.61 -9.53
N ALA A 104 -11.33 -6.23 -8.84
CA ALA A 104 -12.61 -5.58 -8.52
C ALA A 104 -12.45 -4.34 -7.63
N VAL A 105 -11.56 -4.40 -6.63
CA VAL A 105 -11.23 -3.25 -5.77
C VAL A 105 -10.61 -2.12 -6.61
N ALA A 106 -9.60 -2.43 -7.43
CA ALA A 106 -8.94 -1.46 -8.28
C ALA A 106 -9.90 -0.82 -9.30
N GLU A 107 -10.75 -1.63 -9.93
CA GLU A 107 -11.79 -1.18 -10.86
C GLU A 107 -12.77 -0.22 -10.18
N LYS A 108 -13.24 -0.57 -8.98
CA LYS A 108 -14.20 0.24 -8.24
C LYS A 108 -13.62 1.58 -7.79
N ILE A 109 -12.34 1.60 -7.37
CA ILE A 109 -11.63 2.85 -7.09
C ILE A 109 -11.53 3.70 -8.37
N LYS A 110 -11.15 3.10 -9.49
CA LYS A 110 -11.04 3.83 -10.76
C LYS A 110 -12.39 4.40 -11.22
N ALA A 111 -13.47 3.64 -11.06
CA ALA A 111 -14.82 4.04 -11.38
C ALA A 111 -15.36 5.17 -10.48
N SER A 112 -14.77 5.41 -9.30
CA SER A 112 -15.13 6.54 -8.44
C SER A 112 -14.66 7.89 -8.96
N GLY A 113 -13.86 7.91 -10.02
CA GLY A 113 -13.27 9.12 -10.62
C GLY A 113 -11.93 9.53 -10.02
N ALA A 114 -11.45 8.86 -8.97
CA ALA A 114 -10.15 9.14 -8.38
C ALA A 114 -9.00 8.66 -9.29
N LYS A 115 -7.85 9.32 -9.18
CA LYS A 115 -6.59 8.78 -9.71
C LYS A 115 -6.14 7.64 -8.80
N LEU A 116 -5.92 6.45 -9.38
CA LEU A 116 -5.49 5.28 -8.63
C LEU A 116 -3.97 5.11 -8.71
N VAL A 117 -3.32 5.13 -7.56
CA VAL A 117 -1.92 4.72 -7.40
C VAL A 117 -1.88 3.37 -6.71
N ILE A 118 -1.32 2.35 -7.37
CA ILE A 118 -1.05 1.06 -6.75
C ILE A 118 0.41 1.01 -6.33
N ALA A 119 0.63 0.91 -5.02
CA ALA A 119 1.91 0.49 -4.48
C ALA A 119 1.83 -1.02 -4.26
N GLU A 120 2.66 -1.76 -5.00
CA GLU A 120 2.73 -3.22 -4.90
C GLU A 120 3.11 -3.63 -3.46
N PRO A 121 2.49 -4.67 -2.86
CA PRO A 121 2.98 -5.21 -1.60
C PRO A 121 4.41 -5.72 -1.78
N PHE A 122 5.21 -5.69 -0.72
CA PHE A 122 6.55 -6.26 -0.73
C PHE A 122 6.71 -7.30 0.36
N LEU A 123 7.66 -8.20 0.16
CA LEU A 123 8.10 -9.16 1.17
C LEU A 123 9.62 -9.20 1.08
N LEU A 124 10.33 -8.96 2.17
CA LEU A 124 11.79 -9.06 2.18
C LEU A 124 12.26 -10.45 2.61
N ASP A 125 13.45 -10.85 2.12
CA ASP A 125 14.01 -12.18 2.36
C ASP A 125 14.59 -12.30 3.77
N VAL A 126 13.73 -12.65 4.72
CA VAL A 126 14.11 -13.06 6.08
C VAL A 126 13.76 -14.54 6.30
N PRO A 127 14.45 -15.27 7.21
CA PRO A 127 14.33 -16.73 7.31
C PRO A 127 12.90 -17.28 7.44
N ASP A 128 12.04 -16.62 8.21
CA ASP A 128 10.65 -17.05 8.46
C ASP A 128 9.67 -16.69 7.32
N LYS A 129 10.07 -15.77 6.42
CA LYS A 129 9.29 -15.34 5.26
C LYS A 129 9.64 -16.06 3.96
N LYS A 130 10.78 -16.77 3.90
CA LYS A 130 11.18 -17.58 2.72
C LYS A 130 10.08 -18.52 2.23
N ARG A 131 9.38 -19.17 3.18
CA ARG A 131 8.28 -20.10 2.90
C ARG A 131 7.08 -19.49 2.18
N MET A 132 6.92 -18.16 2.26
CA MET A 132 5.82 -17.41 1.64
C MET A 132 6.12 -16.98 0.21
N ARG A 133 7.40 -17.03 -0.24
CA ARG A 133 7.81 -16.39 -1.50
C ARG A 133 7.06 -16.90 -2.72
N ARG A 134 6.77 -18.20 -2.79
CA ARG A 134 6.11 -18.79 -3.96
C ARG A 134 4.71 -18.21 -4.14
N GLU A 135 3.87 -18.28 -3.10
CA GLU A 135 2.52 -17.69 -3.09
C GLU A 135 2.56 -16.16 -3.18
N PHE A 136 3.54 -15.51 -2.54
CA PHE A 136 3.67 -14.05 -2.62
C PHE A 136 3.98 -13.56 -4.04
N ASN A 137 4.71 -14.34 -4.83
CA ASN A 137 4.91 -14.01 -6.25
C ASN A 137 3.60 -14.05 -7.06
N GLU A 138 2.62 -14.88 -6.65
CA GLU A 138 1.28 -14.91 -7.27
C GLU A 138 0.50 -13.63 -6.92
N VAL A 139 0.64 -13.14 -5.68
CA VAL A 139 0.12 -11.82 -5.27
C VAL A 139 0.73 -10.70 -6.10
N VAL A 140 2.06 -10.64 -6.19
CA VAL A 140 2.79 -9.64 -7.01
C VAL A 140 2.31 -9.65 -8.46
N ALA A 141 2.19 -10.84 -9.07
CA ALA A 141 1.72 -10.98 -10.44
C ALA A 141 0.28 -10.47 -10.63
N ALA A 142 -0.63 -10.79 -9.71
CA ALA A 142 -2.02 -10.34 -9.74
C ALA A 142 -2.15 -8.82 -9.54
N VAL A 143 -1.39 -8.25 -8.59
CA VAL A 143 -1.36 -6.80 -8.35
C VAL A 143 -0.83 -6.05 -9.57
N LYS A 144 0.25 -6.56 -10.19
CA LYS A 144 0.81 -5.98 -11.42
C LYS A 144 -0.18 -6.03 -12.58
N ALA A 145 -0.89 -7.14 -12.75
CA ALA A 145 -1.92 -7.27 -13.79
C ALA A 145 -3.10 -6.30 -13.57
N ALA A 146 -3.58 -6.16 -12.33
CA ALA A 146 -4.61 -5.18 -12.00
C ALA A 146 -4.11 -3.74 -12.23
N ALA A 147 -2.86 -3.46 -11.86
CA ALA A 147 -2.28 -2.14 -12.04
C ALA A 147 -2.16 -1.74 -13.52
N GLN A 148 -1.77 -2.66 -14.39
CA GLN A 148 -1.73 -2.42 -15.84
C GLN A 148 -3.10 -2.03 -16.42
N LYS A 149 -4.20 -2.53 -15.84
CA LYS A 149 -5.55 -2.28 -16.34
C LYS A 149 -6.19 -1.03 -15.74
N TYR A 150 -5.96 -0.75 -14.45
CA TYR A 150 -6.76 0.22 -13.70
C TYR A 150 -5.97 1.37 -13.08
N ALA A 151 -4.68 1.23 -12.82
CA ALA A 151 -3.92 2.28 -12.13
C ALA A 151 -3.53 3.42 -13.08
N ASP A 152 -3.59 4.65 -12.56
CA ASP A 152 -2.95 5.81 -13.18
C ASP A 152 -1.44 5.84 -12.90
N ALA A 153 -0.99 5.22 -11.80
CA ALA A 153 0.42 5.00 -11.51
C ALA A 153 0.66 3.72 -10.70
N TYR A 154 1.83 3.12 -10.90
CA TYR A 154 2.25 1.89 -10.21
C TYR A 154 3.68 1.99 -9.68
N ILE A 155 3.91 1.38 -8.52
CA ILE A 155 5.22 1.27 -7.86
C ILE A 155 5.49 -0.20 -7.52
N ALA A 156 6.51 -0.78 -8.14
CA ALA A 156 6.98 -2.13 -7.85
C ALA A 156 7.86 -2.13 -6.58
N LEU A 157 7.23 -2.05 -5.39
CA LEU A 157 7.98 -1.98 -4.13
C LEU A 157 8.80 -3.24 -3.87
N ASP A 158 8.33 -4.43 -4.25
CA ASP A 158 9.08 -5.69 -4.05
C ASP A 158 10.41 -5.65 -4.82
N GLU A 159 10.37 -5.22 -6.10
CA GLU A 159 11.57 -5.04 -6.93
C GLU A 159 12.51 -3.95 -6.36
N ILE A 160 11.96 -2.81 -5.93
CA ILE A 160 12.74 -1.71 -5.32
C ILE A 160 13.46 -2.20 -4.05
N PHE A 161 12.73 -2.88 -3.17
CA PHE A 161 13.27 -3.37 -1.91
C PHE A 161 14.29 -4.50 -2.12
N ALA A 162 14.07 -5.39 -3.09
CA ALA A 162 15.06 -6.38 -3.50
C ALA A 162 16.36 -5.73 -4.00
N GLY A 163 16.27 -4.66 -4.78
CA GLY A 163 17.43 -3.93 -5.28
C GLY A 163 18.25 -3.26 -4.18
N VAL A 164 17.61 -2.46 -3.31
CA VAL A 164 18.33 -1.74 -2.25
C VAL A 164 18.90 -2.67 -1.17
N SER A 165 18.31 -3.85 -0.99
CA SER A 165 18.76 -4.85 -0.01
C SER A 165 20.01 -5.62 -0.43
N GLN A 166 20.51 -5.41 -1.66
CA GLN A 166 21.80 -5.96 -2.10
C GLN A 166 22.99 -5.26 -1.43
N ALA A 167 22.85 -3.98 -1.11
CA ALA A 167 23.92 -3.16 -0.53
C ALA A 167 23.74 -2.91 0.98
N VAL A 168 22.53 -3.04 1.49
CA VAL A 168 22.17 -2.75 2.88
C VAL A 168 21.33 -3.90 3.42
N SER A 169 21.59 -4.32 4.66
CA SER A 169 20.84 -5.42 5.29
C SER A 169 19.34 -5.22 5.20
N VAL A 170 18.61 -6.29 4.89
CA VAL A 170 17.14 -6.37 4.92
C VAL A 170 16.57 -5.80 6.23
N SER A 171 17.20 -6.08 7.37
CA SER A 171 16.74 -5.60 8.68
C SER A 171 16.75 -4.08 8.84
N ALA A 172 17.54 -3.35 8.05
CA ALA A 172 17.51 -1.89 8.03
C ALA A 172 16.25 -1.35 7.34
N TYR A 173 15.59 -2.16 6.51
CA TYR A 173 14.35 -1.82 5.81
C TYR A 173 13.13 -2.45 6.47
N SER A 174 13.19 -3.73 6.83
CA SER A 174 12.14 -4.41 7.58
C SER A 174 12.74 -5.59 8.37
N PRO A 175 12.78 -5.52 9.72
CA PRO A 175 13.32 -6.59 10.56
C PRO A 175 12.59 -7.93 10.42
N ASP A 176 11.27 -7.90 10.23
CA ASP A 176 10.43 -9.08 10.08
C ASP A 176 10.08 -9.41 8.62
N GLY A 177 10.60 -8.62 7.69
CA GLY A 177 10.40 -8.75 6.25
C GLY A 177 9.06 -8.22 5.72
N ILE A 178 8.20 -7.65 6.57
CA ILE A 178 6.88 -7.09 6.19
C ILE A 178 6.76 -5.63 6.64
N HIS A 179 6.95 -5.35 7.93
CA HIS A 179 6.71 -4.02 8.48
C HIS A 179 7.91 -3.10 8.23
N PRO A 180 7.75 -1.96 7.56
CA PRO A 180 8.85 -1.08 7.23
C PRO A 180 9.39 -0.36 8.47
N THR A 181 10.70 -0.22 8.57
CA THR A 181 11.33 0.78 9.43
C THR A 181 11.06 2.19 8.90
N HIS A 182 11.41 3.22 9.67
CA HIS A 182 11.41 4.60 9.20
C HIS A 182 12.18 4.79 7.87
N ARG A 183 13.30 4.06 7.68
CA ARG A 183 14.09 4.10 6.43
C ARG A 183 13.29 3.59 5.24
N ALA A 184 12.60 2.46 5.39
CA ALA A 184 11.76 1.90 4.34
C ALA A 184 10.50 2.75 4.10
N ALA A 185 9.85 3.23 5.17
CA ALA A 185 8.70 4.13 5.09
C ALA A 185 9.04 5.41 4.31
N ARG A 186 10.22 6.00 4.55
CA ARG A 186 10.73 7.13 3.75
C ARG A 186 10.91 6.78 2.28
N LEU A 187 11.45 5.60 1.97
CA LEU A 187 11.62 5.15 0.57
C LEU A 187 10.27 4.97 -0.14
N ILE A 188 9.27 4.42 0.56
CA ILE A 188 7.89 4.28 0.04
C ILE A 188 7.31 5.67 -0.22
N ALA A 189 7.40 6.59 0.75
CA ALA A 189 6.92 7.97 0.63
C ALA A 189 7.58 8.70 -0.56
N ASP A 190 8.91 8.62 -0.69
CA ASP A 190 9.65 9.29 -1.76
C ASP A 190 9.26 8.76 -3.16
N ASN A 191 8.97 7.45 -3.29
CA ASN A 191 8.47 6.89 -4.55
C ASN A 191 7.03 7.29 -4.84
N LEU A 192 6.16 7.32 -3.82
CA LEU A 192 4.78 7.80 -3.96
C LEU A 192 4.72 9.27 -4.38
N ILE A 193 5.52 10.15 -3.78
CA ILE A 193 5.59 11.57 -4.16
C ILE A 193 5.93 11.72 -5.64
N LYS A 194 6.91 10.94 -6.15
CA LYS A 194 7.27 10.94 -7.58
C LYS A 194 6.09 10.54 -8.47
N LYS A 195 5.27 9.58 -8.05
CA LYS A 195 4.10 9.11 -8.81
C LYS A 195 2.88 9.99 -8.69
N ILE A 196 2.72 10.71 -7.57
CA ILE A 196 1.59 11.61 -7.32
C ILE A 196 1.83 12.99 -7.95
N ARG A 197 3.09 13.44 -8.05
CA ARG A 197 3.46 14.75 -8.63
C ARG A 197 2.75 15.09 -9.95
N PRO A 198 2.62 14.18 -10.93
CA PRO A 198 1.88 14.46 -12.17
C PRO A 198 0.38 14.76 -12.01
N PHE A 199 -0.20 14.53 -10.82
CA PHE A 199 -1.62 14.77 -10.53
C PHE A 199 -1.88 16.04 -9.73
N ILE A 200 -0.83 16.81 -9.38
CA ILE A 200 -0.94 17.98 -8.47
C ILE A 200 -1.26 19.29 -9.22
N ASP A 201 -1.21 19.28 -10.55
CA ASP A 201 -1.20 20.45 -11.47
C ASP A 201 0.02 21.36 -11.29
#